data_AF-A0A3D0XLN8-F1
#
_entry.id   AF-A0A3D0XLN8-F1
#
_cell.length_a   1.000
_cell.length_b   1.000
_cell.length_c   1.000
_cell.angle_alpha   90.00
_cell.angle_beta   90.00
_cell.angle_gamma   90.00
#
_symmetry.space_group_name_H-M   'P 1'
#
loop_
_entity.id
_entity.type
_entity.pdbx_description
1 polymer ?
#
loop_
_entity_poly.entity_id
_entity_poly.type
_entity_poly.pdbx_seq_one_letter_code
_entity_poly.pdbx_strand_id
1 'polypeptide(L)'
;RFLYKAGSLYLCFNNNLLFHGCVPLDKEGQFESVLVDGNYYSGKRYMDEIDHIARRAYSKERKPNDLDFMWYLWGGCKSPFCGRVIKTFERMWVTDKAAWVEPQNDYYVFCKQEAYCRMVLREFGLYGDFCHIINGHLPVKVIQGEKPVKGGGVMIIIDGGFCKAYQKTTGIAGYTLIFNSHSMRLKAHKPFKGKANALQSNADMQSESEVIAYSPTRIMVNDTDNGRQLRDQIADLTELAKIYQSNHLMMQDTKKRETF
;
A
#
# COMPACT_ATOMS: atom_id res chain seq x y z
N ARG A 1 11.12 15.95 -0.92
CA ARG A 1 10.76 16.44 0.44
C ARG A 1 9.39 15.93 0.90
N PHE A 2 8.31 16.13 0.15
CA PHE A 2 6.95 15.68 0.56
C PHE A 2 6.86 14.17 0.80
N LEU A 3 7.31 13.35 -0.17
CA LEU A 3 7.25 11.88 -0.07
C LEU A 3 7.94 11.33 1.18
N TYR A 4 9.11 11.85 1.54
CA TYR A 4 9.83 11.40 2.74
C TYR A 4 9.25 11.94 4.05
N LYS A 5 8.39 12.97 4.00
CA LYS A 5 7.72 13.53 5.18
C LYS A 5 6.37 12.87 5.45
N ALA A 6 5.59 12.62 4.40
CA ALA A 6 4.21 12.17 4.50
C ALA A 6 3.98 10.76 3.94
N GLY A 7 4.90 10.27 3.10
CA GLY A 7 4.83 8.92 2.56
C GLY A 7 5.50 7.91 3.49
N SER A 8 5.15 6.66 3.26
CA SER A 8 5.68 5.49 3.95
C SER A 8 5.76 4.33 2.96
N LEU A 9 6.59 3.34 3.27
CA LEU A 9 6.73 2.16 2.42
C LEU A 9 5.44 1.32 2.32
N TYR A 10 4.66 1.32 3.40
CA TYR A 10 3.32 0.74 3.47
C TYR A 10 2.41 1.64 4.33
N LEU A 11 1.11 1.46 4.20
CA LEU A 11 0.11 2.16 5.01
C LEU A 11 -0.94 1.18 5.51
N CYS A 12 -1.15 1.12 6.82
CA CYS A 12 -2.33 0.48 7.39
C CYS A 12 -3.41 1.55 7.54
N PHE A 13 -4.55 1.38 6.88
CA PHE A 13 -5.65 2.35 6.94
C PHE A 13 -7.02 1.70 6.77
N ASN A 14 -7.92 1.95 7.72
CA ASN A 14 -9.28 1.40 7.81
C ASN A 14 -9.30 -0.12 7.59
N ASN A 15 -8.47 -0.85 8.34
CA ASN A 15 -8.29 -2.30 8.23
C ASN A 15 -7.72 -2.81 6.90
N ASN A 16 -7.17 -1.94 6.06
CA ASN A 16 -6.48 -2.33 4.84
C ASN A 16 -4.98 -2.12 4.96
N LEU A 17 -4.20 -3.02 4.37
CA LEU A 17 -2.76 -2.88 4.20
C LEU A 17 -2.46 -2.46 2.76
N LEU A 18 -1.88 -1.29 2.58
CA LEU A 18 -1.48 -0.76 1.29
C LEU A 18 0.04 -0.84 1.15
N PHE A 19 0.54 -1.47 0.09
CA PHE A 19 1.95 -1.39 -0.28
C PHE A 19 2.13 -1.50 -1.80
N HIS A 20 3.30 -1.08 -2.28
CA HIS A 20 3.56 -1.04 -3.72
C HIS A 20 3.79 -2.44 -4.31
N GLY A 21 4.93 -3.07 -4.01
CA GLY A 21 5.43 -4.26 -4.70
C GLY A 21 5.06 -5.57 -4.00
N CYS A 22 5.85 -5.96 -3.02
CA CYS A 22 5.72 -7.24 -2.32
C CYS A 22 6.23 -7.17 -0.88
N VAL A 23 5.85 -8.17 -0.10
CA VAL A 23 6.56 -8.55 1.13
C VAL A 23 7.33 -9.83 0.79
N PRO A 24 8.67 -9.83 0.83
CA PRO A 24 9.45 -11.00 0.42
C PRO A 24 9.09 -12.25 1.22
N LEU A 25 8.89 -13.35 0.49
CA LEU A 25 8.67 -14.68 1.04
C LEU A 25 9.72 -15.64 0.48
N ASP A 26 10.09 -16.64 1.29
CA ASP A 26 10.92 -17.76 0.86
C ASP A 26 10.06 -18.83 0.16
N LYS A 27 10.69 -19.95 -0.24
CA LYS A 27 10.04 -21.04 -0.98
C LYS A 27 9.03 -21.82 -0.13
N GLU A 28 9.22 -21.78 1.18
CA GLU A 28 8.36 -22.36 2.19
C GLU A 28 7.19 -21.40 2.55
N GLY A 29 7.20 -20.19 1.97
CA GLY A 29 6.21 -19.16 2.14
C GLY A 29 6.28 -18.45 3.49
N GLN A 30 7.40 -18.56 4.20
CA GLN A 30 7.70 -17.74 5.38
C GLN A 30 8.31 -16.40 4.95
N PHE A 31 8.34 -15.43 5.87
CA PHE A 31 8.97 -14.15 5.60
C PHE A 31 10.48 -14.31 5.39
N GLU A 32 10.92 -13.99 4.19
CA GLU A 32 12.32 -14.09 3.80
C GLU A 32 13.18 -13.15 4.64
N SER A 33 14.31 -13.67 5.15
CA SER A 33 15.27 -12.89 5.92
C SER A 33 16.26 -12.18 5.00
N VAL A 34 16.45 -10.88 5.21
CA VAL A 34 17.34 -10.03 4.41
C VAL A 34 18.35 -9.36 5.33
N LEU A 35 19.64 -9.48 4.96
CA LEU A 35 20.73 -8.81 5.64
C LEU A 35 20.79 -7.34 5.21
N VAL A 36 20.65 -6.44 6.17
CA VAL A 36 20.69 -4.98 5.98
C VAL A 36 21.56 -4.38 7.09
N ASP A 37 22.59 -3.63 6.73
CA ASP A 37 23.54 -3.03 7.70
C ASP A 37 24.05 -4.00 8.78
N GLY A 38 24.30 -5.25 8.42
CA GLY A 38 24.82 -6.29 9.32
C GLY A 38 23.78 -6.98 10.19
N ASN A 39 22.49 -6.59 10.10
CA ASN A 39 21.39 -7.21 10.84
C ASN A 39 20.40 -7.88 9.89
N TYR A 40 19.78 -8.96 10.37
CA TYR A 40 18.75 -9.67 9.61
C TYR A 40 17.36 -9.11 9.93
N TYR A 41 16.59 -8.84 8.88
CA TYR A 41 15.21 -8.35 8.98
C TYR A 41 14.30 -9.18 8.08
N SER A 42 13.04 -9.31 8.49
CA SER A 42 11.99 -9.97 7.70
C SER A 42 10.64 -9.30 7.96
N GLY A 43 9.64 -9.60 7.13
CA GLY A 43 8.25 -9.15 7.32
C GLY A 43 8.13 -7.63 7.47
N LYS A 44 7.35 -7.19 8.47
CA LYS A 44 7.13 -5.77 8.75
C LYS A 44 8.42 -5.07 9.15
N ARG A 45 9.28 -5.72 9.95
CA ARG A 45 10.55 -5.13 10.40
C ARG A 45 11.48 -4.81 9.24
N TYR A 46 11.49 -5.65 8.19
CA TYR A 46 12.23 -5.35 6.97
C TYR A 46 11.68 -4.13 6.26
N MET A 47 10.36 -4.01 6.14
CA MET A 47 9.72 -2.84 5.54
C MET A 47 10.00 -1.55 6.33
N ASP A 48 9.96 -1.60 7.66
CA ASP A 48 10.29 -0.46 8.52
C ASP A 48 11.77 -0.01 8.31
N GLU A 49 12.71 -0.96 8.28
CA GLU A 49 14.14 -0.64 8.06
C GLU A 49 14.39 0.01 6.69
N ILE A 50 13.73 -0.47 5.64
CA ILE A 50 13.85 0.11 4.30
C ILE A 50 13.29 1.54 4.27
N ASP A 51 12.18 1.79 4.96
CA ASP A 51 11.58 3.12 5.09
C ASP A 51 12.53 4.10 5.81
N HIS A 52 13.28 3.61 6.80
CA HIS A 52 14.36 4.34 7.46
C HIS A 52 15.54 4.62 6.52
N ILE A 53 16.02 3.62 5.77
CA ILE A 53 17.11 3.78 4.80
C ILE A 53 16.72 4.78 3.71
N ALA A 54 15.49 4.73 3.20
CA ALA A 54 15.01 5.68 2.20
C ALA A 54 15.05 7.13 2.71
N ARG A 55 14.72 7.36 3.99
CA ARG A 55 14.87 8.67 4.65
C ARG A 55 16.33 9.07 4.85
N ARG A 56 17.18 8.11 5.24
CA ARG A 56 18.63 8.32 5.41
C ARG A 56 19.27 8.71 4.08
N ALA A 57 18.96 8.01 2.99
CA ALA A 57 19.40 8.30 1.63
C ALA A 57 18.98 9.70 1.14
N TYR A 58 17.82 10.20 1.59
CA TYR A 58 17.35 11.55 1.27
C TYR A 58 17.99 12.65 2.14
N SER A 59 18.60 12.29 3.26
CA SER A 59 19.18 13.24 4.22
C SER A 59 20.52 13.82 3.74
N LYS A 60 21.00 14.86 4.44
CA LYS A 60 22.34 15.41 4.22
C LYS A 60 23.45 14.50 4.75
N GLU A 61 23.13 13.61 5.67
CA GLU A 61 24.06 12.68 6.35
C GLU A 61 24.12 11.30 5.67
N ARG A 62 23.58 11.20 4.44
CA ARG A 62 23.55 9.95 3.68
C ARG A 62 24.96 9.39 3.47
N LYS A 63 25.08 8.07 3.59
CA LYS A 63 26.28 7.29 3.24
C LYS A 63 26.16 6.76 1.82
N PRO A 64 27.27 6.41 1.14
CA PRO A 64 27.23 5.78 -0.18
C PRO A 64 26.32 4.53 -0.23
N ASN A 65 26.40 3.67 0.79
CA ASN A 65 25.57 2.47 0.88
C ASN A 65 24.06 2.78 0.90
N ASP A 66 23.64 3.94 1.40
CA ASP A 66 22.22 4.33 1.39
C ASP A 66 21.72 4.55 -0.03
N LEU A 67 22.56 5.14 -0.89
CA LEU A 67 22.26 5.37 -2.29
C LEU A 67 22.28 4.07 -3.09
N ASP A 68 23.26 3.20 -2.83
CA ASP A 68 23.33 1.87 -3.44
C ASP A 68 22.10 1.03 -3.07
N PHE A 69 21.62 1.18 -1.83
CA PHE A 69 20.41 0.52 -1.39
C PHE A 69 19.16 1.05 -2.13
N MET A 70 19.07 2.36 -2.40
CA MET A 70 18.00 2.90 -3.25
C MET A 70 18.01 2.31 -4.66
N TRP A 71 19.20 2.04 -5.22
CA TRP A 71 19.33 1.34 -6.49
C TRP A 71 18.88 -0.12 -6.38
N TYR A 72 19.29 -0.82 -5.32
CA TYR A 72 18.83 -2.17 -5.01
C TYR A 72 17.29 -2.24 -4.92
N LEU A 73 16.65 -1.25 -4.31
CA LEU A 73 15.18 -1.22 -4.21
C LEU A 73 14.50 -1.21 -5.58
N TRP A 74 15.12 -0.65 -6.62
CA TRP A 74 14.53 -0.62 -7.96
C TRP A 74 14.54 -1.99 -8.66
N GLY A 75 15.62 -2.78 -8.51
CA GLY A 75 15.84 -4.00 -9.31
C GLY A 75 16.11 -5.29 -8.54
N GLY A 76 16.12 -5.24 -7.20
CA GLY A 76 16.43 -6.39 -6.35
C GLY A 76 15.28 -7.39 -6.25
N CYS A 77 15.58 -8.68 -6.33
CA CYS A 77 14.58 -9.74 -6.21
C CYS A 77 13.94 -9.84 -4.82
N LYS A 78 14.62 -9.40 -3.75
CA LYS A 78 14.05 -9.30 -2.40
C LYS A 78 13.64 -7.86 -2.05
N SER A 79 13.63 -6.95 -3.04
CA SER A 79 13.13 -5.58 -2.81
C SER A 79 11.60 -5.58 -2.68
N PRO A 80 11.04 -4.87 -1.69
CA PRO A 80 9.59 -4.69 -1.55
C PRO A 80 8.98 -3.83 -2.66
N PHE A 81 9.77 -3.13 -3.48
CA PHE A 81 9.28 -2.34 -4.62
C PHE A 81 9.28 -3.11 -5.93
N CYS A 82 9.99 -4.23 -6.02
CA CYS A 82 10.22 -4.92 -7.29
C CYS A 82 9.88 -6.40 -7.21
N GLY A 83 10.50 -7.15 -6.29
CA GLY A 83 10.30 -8.59 -6.16
C GLY A 83 10.69 -9.41 -7.41
N ARG A 84 11.44 -8.80 -8.35
CA ARG A 84 11.79 -9.39 -9.64
C ARG A 84 13.21 -9.04 -10.01
N VAL A 85 13.85 -9.90 -10.79
CA VAL A 85 15.13 -9.59 -11.41
C VAL A 85 14.85 -8.84 -12.71
N ILE A 86 15.04 -7.52 -12.67
CA ILE A 86 14.81 -6.66 -13.83
C ILE A 86 15.85 -6.95 -14.93
N LYS A 87 15.37 -7.14 -16.16
CA LYS A 87 16.17 -7.47 -17.35
C LYS A 87 16.23 -6.35 -18.38
N THR A 88 16.26 -5.10 -17.91
CA THR A 88 16.24 -3.92 -18.81
C THR A 88 17.39 -3.93 -19.79
N PHE A 89 18.61 -4.25 -19.35
CA PHE A 89 19.77 -4.29 -20.24
C PHE A 89 19.70 -5.44 -21.25
N GLU A 90 19.20 -6.61 -20.85
CA GLU A 90 19.01 -7.69 -21.80
C GLU A 90 17.93 -7.33 -22.83
N ARG A 91 16.87 -6.63 -22.41
CA ARG A 91 15.77 -6.22 -23.31
C ARG A 91 16.17 -5.22 -24.39
N MET A 92 17.13 -4.32 -24.17
CA MET A 92 17.50 -3.35 -25.22
C MET A 92 18.75 -3.74 -26.04
N TRP A 93 19.57 -4.69 -25.56
CA TRP A 93 20.85 -5.03 -26.21
C TRP A 93 20.98 -6.50 -26.63
N VAL A 94 20.17 -7.40 -26.10
CA VAL A 94 20.18 -8.82 -26.45
C VAL A 94 18.95 -9.15 -27.27
N THR A 95 19.13 -9.72 -28.46
CA THR A 95 18.01 -10.10 -29.35
C THR A 95 17.33 -11.39 -28.93
N ASP A 96 18.05 -12.28 -28.25
CA ASP A 96 17.49 -13.52 -27.70
C ASP A 96 16.51 -13.22 -26.56
N LYS A 97 15.23 -13.53 -26.82
CA LYS A 97 14.12 -13.30 -25.88
C LYS A 97 14.19 -14.21 -24.64
N ALA A 98 14.92 -15.32 -24.69
CA ALA A 98 15.11 -16.16 -23.51
C ALA A 98 15.83 -15.38 -22.39
N ALA A 99 16.75 -14.47 -22.74
CA ALA A 99 17.45 -13.60 -21.79
C ALA A 99 16.55 -12.51 -21.16
N TRP A 100 15.33 -12.31 -21.67
CA TRP A 100 14.41 -11.26 -21.21
C TRP A 100 13.48 -11.72 -20.09
N VAL A 101 13.51 -13.00 -19.74
CA VAL A 101 12.70 -13.55 -18.65
C VAL A 101 13.12 -12.88 -17.35
N GLU A 102 12.16 -12.32 -16.61
CA GLU A 102 12.36 -11.68 -15.32
C GLU A 102 11.87 -12.62 -14.22
N PRO A 103 12.75 -13.46 -13.62
CA PRO A 103 12.40 -14.27 -12.47
C PRO A 103 11.76 -13.42 -11.37
N GLN A 104 10.66 -13.93 -10.82
CA GLN A 104 9.93 -13.32 -9.73
C GLN A 104 10.23 -14.09 -8.45
N ASN A 105 10.18 -13.41 -7.30
CA ASN A 105 10.28 -14.10 -6.01
C ASN A 105 8.98 -14.85 -5.67
N ASP A 106 9.03 -15.68 -4.64
CA ASP A 106 7.95 -16.59 -4.27
C ASP A 106 6.66 -15.88 -3.83
N TYR A 107 6.75 -14.61 -3.43
CA TYR A 107 5.56 -13.79 -3.16
C TYR A 107 4.58 -13.75 -4.34
N TYR A 108 5.06 -13.74 -5.59
CA TYR A 108 4.18 -13.73 -6.78
C TYR A 108 3.36 -15.02 -6.95
N VAL A 109 3.79 -16.10 -6.31
CA VAL A 109 3.07 -17.37 -6.24
C VAL A 109 2.12 -17.37 -5.06
N PHE A 110 2.62 -17.02 -3.87
CA PHE A 110 1.86 -17.07 -2.62
C PHE A 110 0.79 -15.99 -2.49
N CYS A 111 0.93 -14.83 -3.15
CA CYS A 111 -0.07 -13.76 -3.12
C CYS A 111 -1.43 -14.15 -3.74
N LYS A 112 -1.50 -15.31 -4.40
CA LYS A 112 -2.73 -15.89 -4.94
C LYS A 112 -3.48 -16.75 -3.92
N GLN A 113 -2.87 -17.05 -2.78
CA GLN A 113 -3.37 -17.97 -1.78
C GLN A 113 -3.81 -17.21 -0.51
N GLU A 114 -5.02 -17.48 -0.04
CA GLU A 114 -5.63 -16.75 1.06
C GLU A 114 -4.83 -16.84 2.37
N ALA A 115 -4.31 -18.03 2.69
CA ALA A 115 -3.56 -18.27 3.93
C ALA A 115 -2.36 -17.32 4.06
N TYR A 116 -1.61 -17.11 2.97
CA TYR A 116 -0.44 -16.23 2.94
C TYR A 116 -0.85 -14.76 2.96
N CYS A 117 -1.91 -14.37 2.26
CA CYS A 117 -2.44 -13.01 2.37
C CYS A 117 -2.85 -12.68 3.82
N ARG A 118 -3.50 -13.60 4.52
CA ARG A 118 -3.87 -13.43 5.93
C ARG A 118 -2.65 -13.42 6.85
N MET A 119 -1.63 -14.23 6.58
CA MET A 119 -0.37 -14.20 7.31
C MET A 119 0.30 -12.82 7.19
N VAL A 120 0.36 -12.26 5.98
CA VAL A 120 0.86 -10.91 5.74
C VAL A 120 0.04 -9.89 6.53
N LEU A 121 -1.29 -9.89 6.45
CA LEU A 121 -2.11 -8.95 7.23
C LEU A 121 -1.82 -8.98 8.74
N ARG A 122 -1.66 -10.19 9.31
CA ARG A 122 -1.34 -10.37 10.74
C ARG A 122 0.02 -9.80 11.12
N GLU A 123 1.03 -9.94 10.26
CA GLU A 123 2.36 -9.35 10.44
C GLU A 123 2.30 -7.80 10.56
N PHE A 124 1.29 -7.19 9.94
CA PHE A 124 1.02 -5.75 10.05
C PHE A 124 -0.03 -5.38 11.11
N GLY A 125 -0.43 -6.34 11.95
CA GLY A 125 -1.37 -6.12 13.05
C GLY A 125 -2.82 -5.98 12.62
N LEU A 126 -3.19 -6.42 11.41
CA LEU A 126 -4.54 -6.39 10.90
C LEU A 126 -5.22 -7.76 11.08
N TYR A 127 -6.38 -7.76 11.73
CA TYR A 127 -7.13 -8.95 12.10
C TYR A 127 -8.60 -8.80 11.72
N GLY A 128 -9.20 -9.91 11.28
CA GLY A 128 -10.61 -9.99 10.92
C GLY A 128 -10.84 -10.29 9.45
N ASP A 129 -12.12 -10.50 9.12
CA ASP A 129 -12.51 -10.95 7.78
C ASP A 129 -12.65 -9.80 6.78
N PHE A 130 -12.87 -8.58 7.27
CA PHE A 130 -12.92 -7.37 6.44
C PHE A 130 -11.58 -6.62 6.45
N CYS A 131 -10.50 -7.36 6.26
CA CYS A 131 -9.15 -6.84 6.08
C CYS A 131 -8.63 -7.22 4.70
N HIS A 132 -8.05 -6.25 3.98
CA HIS A 132 -7.57 -6.50 2.62
C HIS A 132 -6.16 -5.95 2.42
N ILE A 133 -5.41 -6.63 1.56
CA ILE A 133 -4.18 -6.10 1.00
C ILE A 133 -4.54 -5.37 -0.30
N ILE A 134 -4.09 -4.13 -0.44
CA ILE A 134 -4.26 -3.32 -1.64
C ILE A 134 -2.87 -3.11 -2.26
N ASN A 135 -2.68 -3.62 -3.46
CA ASN A 135 -1.39 -3.62 -4.15
C ASN A 135 -1.47 -2.92 -5.52
N GLY A 136 -0.45 -2.14 -5.87
CA GLY A 136 -0.44 -1.37 -7.12
C GLY A 136 0.66 -1.72 -8.13
N HIS A 137 1.57 -2.65 -7.83
CA HIS A 137 2.73 -2.95 -8.69
C HIS A 137 2.50 -4.10 -9.66
N LEU A 138 1.59 -5.01 -9.33
CA LEU A 138 1.34 -6.22 -10.11
C LEU A 138 0.44 -5.90 -11.32
N PRO A 139 0.94 -6.01 -12.58
CA PRO A 139 0.07 -5.80 -13.73
C PRO A 139 -0.95 -6.93 -13.82
N VAL A 140 -2.23 -6.58 -14.01
CA VAL A 140 -3.32 -7.55 -14.19
C VAL A 140 -3.52 -7.79 -15.68
N LYS A 141 -3.21 -9.00 -16.16
CA LYS A 141 -3.37 -9.40 -17.56
C LYS A 141 -4.80 -9.84 -17.84
N VAL A 142 -5.73 -8.88 -17.91
CA VAL A 142 -7.17 -9.16 -18.14
C VAL A 142 -7.39 -9.91 -19.45
N ILE A 143 -6.59 -9.63 -20.49
CA ILE A 143 -6.62 -10.35 -21.78
C ILE A 143 -6.38 -11.86 -21.60
N GLN A 144 -5.62 -12.25 -20.56
CA GLN A 144 -5.32 -13.65 -20.24
C GLN A 144 -6.30 -14.24 -19.19
N GLY A 145 -7.39 -13.53 -18.89
CA GLY A 145 -8.40 -13.95 -17.91
C GLY A 145 -7.97 -13.74 -16.44
N GLU A 146 -6.88 -13.02 -16.19
CA GLU A 146 -6.44 -12.73 -14.83
C GLU A 146 -7.40 -11.77 -14.12
N LYS A 147 -7.74 -12.09 -12.87
CA LYS A 147 -8.60 -11.26 -12.02
C LYS A 147 -7.78 -10.35 -11.10
N PRO A 148 -8.24 -9.11 -10.84
CA PRO A 148 -7.58 -8.19 -9.90
C PRO A 148 -7.75 -8.59 -8.44
N VAL A 149 -8.78 -9.39 -8.13
CA VAL A 149 -9.02 -9.97 -6.80
C VAL A 149 -8.39 -11.35 -6.73
N LYS A 150 -7.52 -11.57 -5.74
CA LYS A 150 -6.73 -12.79 -5.54
C LYS A 150 -6.76 -13.21 -4.06
N GLY A 151 -6.13 -14.34 -3.74
CA GLY A 151 -5.96 -14.75 -2.34
C GLY A 151 -7.28 -14.96 -1.62
N GLY A 152 -8.25 -15.61 -2.28
CA GLY A 152 -9.59 -15.84 -1.70
C GLY A 152 -10.43 -14.57 -1.49
N GLY A 153 -10.06 -13.44 -2.09
CA GLY A 153 -10.74 -12.15 -1.88
C GLY A 153 -9.93 -11.16 -1.04
N VAL A 154 -8.88 -11.64 -0.36
CA VAL A 154 -8.09 -10.83 0.58
C VAL A 154 -7.13 -9.87 -0.13
N MET A 155 -6.63 -10.23 -1.32
CA MET A 155 -5.69 -9.41 -2.09
C MET A 155 -6.42 -8.71 -3.22
N ILE A 156 -6.31 -7.38 -3.28
CA ILE A 156 -6.92 -6.52 -4.28
C ILE A 156 -5.82 -5.77 -5.02
N ILE A 157 -5.72 -5.99 -6.32
CA ILE A 157 -4.73 -5.34 -7.17
C ILE A 157 -5.38 -4.16 -7.90
N ILE A 158 -4.87 -2.96 -7.64
CA ILE A 158 -5.24 -1.71 -8.30
C ILE A 158 -4.10 -1.24 -9.19
N ASP A 159 -3.91 -1.92 -10.32
CA ASP A 159 -2.88 -1.53 -11.29
C ASP A 159 -3.20 -0.14 -11.89
N GLY A 160 -2.18 0.72 -11.89
CA GLY A 160 -2.16 2.00 -12.57
C GLY A 160 -1.90 1.82 -14.06
N GLY A 161 -2.88 1.28 -14.81
CA GLY A 161 -2.83 1.16 -16.27
C GLY A 161 -2.82 2.49 -17.06
N PHE A 162 -2.51 3.61 -16.40
CA PHE A 162 -2.34 4.93 -16.99
C PHE A 162 -1.14 5.00 -17.94
N CYS A 163 -0.19 4.07 -17.82
CA CYS A 163 0.91 3.97 -18.78
C CYS A 163 0.44 3.25 -20.06
N LYS A 164 0.38 4.01 -21.16
CA LYS A 164 -0.02 3.53 -22.50
C LYS A 164 0.74 2.26 -22.95
N ALA A 165 1.99 2.10 -22.51
CA ALA A 165 2.82 0.94 -22.87
C ALA A 165 2.25 -0.38 -22.32
N TYR A 166 1.62 -0.35 -21.14
CA TYR A 166 1.09 -1.55 -20.48
C TYR A 166 -0.30 -1.94 -20.98
N GLN A 167 -1.07 -1.02 -21.56
CA GLN A 167 -2.43 -1.29 -22.05
C GLN A 167 -2.49 -2.40 -23.10
N LYS A 168 -1.42 -2.60 -23.90
CA LYS A 168 -1.31 -3.71 -24.86
C LYS A 168 -1.28 -5.08 -24.15
N THR A 169 -0.76 -5.12 -22.94
CA THR A 169 -0.54 -6.34 -22.16
C THR A 169 -1.66 -6.59 -21.15
N THR A 170 -2.19 -5.52 -20.54
CA THR A 170 -3.26 -5.61 -19.53
C THR A 170 -4.65 -5.64 -20.16
N GLY A 171 -4.85 -4.97 -21.29
CA GLY A 171 -6.15 -4.83 -21.97
C GLY A 171 -7.04 -3.72 -21.42
N ILE A 172 -6.66 -3.09 -20.31
CA ILE A 172 -7.41 -2.02 -19.64
C ILE A 172 -6.50 -0.86 -19.25
N ALA A 173 -7.09 0.29 -18.95
CA ALA A 173 -6.39 1.49 -18.45
C ALA A 173 -6.17 1.48 -16.92
N GLY A 174 -6.58 0.41 -16.24
CA GLY A 174 -6.38 0.23 -14.79
C GLY A 174 -7.69 0.19 -14.01
N TYR A 175 -7.56 0.18 -12.69
CA TYR A 175 -8.68 0.08 -11.77
C TYR A 175 -8.77 1.26 -10.82
N THR A 176 -9.98 1.58 -10.39
CA THR A 176 -10.22 2.42 -9.21
C THR A 176 -10.95 1.61 -8.16
N LEU A 177 -10.40 1.58 -6.95
CA LEU A 177 -11.05 1.04 -5.78
C LEU A 177 -11.86 2.14 -5.09
N ILE A 178 -13.14 1.88 -4.86
CA ILE A 178 -14.07 2.76 -4.18
C ILE A 178 -14.48 2.06 -2.87
N PHE A 179 -14.22 2.72 -1.75
CA PHE A 179 -14.58 2.24 -0.41
C PHE A 179 -15.71 3.10 0.15
N ASN A 180 -16.76 2.48 0.69
CA ASN A 180 -17.84 3.16 1.41
C ASN A 180 -18.24 2.39 2.67
N SER A 181 -19.23 2.90 3.41
CA SER A 181 -19.66 2.34 4.70
C SER A 181 -20.25 0.92 4.64
N HIS A 182 -20.56 0.39 3.46
CA HIS A 182 -21.17 -0.93 3.28
C HIS A 182 -20.28 -1.89 2.48
N SER A 183 -19.42 -1.38 1.59
CA SER A 183 -18.69 -2.25 0.66
C SER A 183 -17.48 -1.61 -0.01
N MET A 184 -16.69 -2.47 -0.63
CA MET A 184 -15.60 -2.13 -1.55
C MET A 184 -16.02 -2.48 -2.98
N ARG A 185 -15.79 -1.55 -3.91
CA ARG A 185 -16.15 -1.68 -5.32
C ARG A 185 -14.95 -1.39 -6.19
N LEU A 186 -14.74 -2.23 -7.19
CA LEU A 186 -13.70 -2.06 -8.19
C LEU A 186 -14.33 -1.57 -9.49
N LYS A 187 -13.80 -0.47 -10.03
CA LYS A 187 -14.19 0.08 -11.33
C LYS A 187 -13.05 -0.12 -12.32
N ALA A 188 -13.30 -0.89 -13.37
CA ALA A 188 -12.35 -1.13 -14.45
C ALA A 188 -12.49 -0.05 -15.53
N HIS A 189 -11.38 0.54 -15.94
CA HIS A 189 -11.37 1.60 -16.95
C HIS A 189 -10.84 1.09 -18.28
N LYS A 190 -11.55 1.39 -19.38
CA LYS A 190 -11.08 1.06 -20.74
C LYS A 190 -10.09 2.12 -21.24
N PRO A 191 -9.12 1.76 -22.11
CA PRO A 191 -8.21 2.72 -22.72
C PRO A 191 -8.95 3.79 -23.54
N PHE A 192 -8.61 5.06 -23.30
CA PHE A 192 -9.13 6.16 -24.10
C PHE A 192 -8.38 6.27 -25.43
N LYS A 193 -9.06 5.99 -26.55
CA LYS A 193 -8.49 5.98 -27.91
C LYS A 193 -8.56 7.34 -28.64
N GLY A 194 -8.89 8.41 -27.92
CA GLY A 194 -8.94 9.78 -28.47
C GLY A 194 -10.34 10.24 -28.89
N LYS A 195 -10.49 11.56 -29.05
CA LYS A 195 -11.78 12.22 -29.35
C LYS A 195 -12.41 11.74 -30.65
N ALA A 196 -11.62 11.62 -31.73
CA ALA A 196 -12.12 11.18 -33.03
C ALA A 196 -12.71 9.76 -32.98
N ASN A 197 -12.04 8.84 -32.27
CA ASN A 197 -12.54 7.48 -32.09
C ASN A 197 -13.82 7.45 -31.24
N ALA A 198 -13.86 8.22 -30.15
CA ALA A 198 -15.05 8.32 -29.30
C ALA A 198 -16.28 8.86 -30.06
N LEU A 199 -16.09 9.89 -30.89
CA LEU A 199 -17.16 10.46 -31.72
C LEU A 199 -17.61 9.51 -32.84
N GLN A 200 -16.68 8.78 -33.47
CA GLN A 200 -17.00 7.86 -34.57
C GLN A 200 -17.66 6.56 -34.09
N SER A 201 -17.24 6.05 -32.93
CA SER A 201 -17.75 4.78 -32.41
C SER A 201 -18.93 4.95 -31.45
N ASN A 202 -19.36 6.19 -31.17
CA ASN A 202 -20.25 6.51 -30.06
C ASN A 202 -19.81 5.82 -28.75
N ALA A 203 -18.50 5.64 -28.58
CA ALA A 203 -17.95 4.95 -27.43
C ALA A 203 -18.08 5.86 -26.22
N ASP A 204 -19.14 5.62 -25.45
CA ASP A 204 -19.21 6.07 -24.06
C ASP A 204 -18.07 5.39 -23.27
N MET A 205 -17.53 6.07 -22.25
CA MET A 205 -16.51 5.50 -21.37
C MET A 205 -17.13 4.42 -20.48
N GLN A 206 -17.49 3.29 -21.08
CA GLN A 206 -18.07 2.16 -20.39
C GLN A 206 -17.03 1.58 -19.43
N SER A 207 -17.25 1.86 -18.15
CA SER A 207 -16.47 1.30 -17.06
C SER A 207 -17.30 0.21 -16.41
N GLU A 208 -16.74 -0.99 -16.31
CA GLU A 208 -17.36 -2.09 -15.60
C GLU A 208 -17.13 -1.90 -14.10
N SER A 209 -18.16 -2.13 -13.30
CA SER A 209 -18.15 -1.87 -11.86
C SER A 209 -18.64 -3.09 -11.11
N GLU A 210 -17.81 -3.64 -10.24
CA GLU A 210 -18.08 -4.85 -9.47
C GLU A 210 -17.91 -4.56 -7.96
N VAL A 211 -18.84 -5.03 -7.13
CA VAL A 211 -18.66 -5.02 -5.68
C VAL A 211 -17.84 -6.25 -5.30
N ILE A 212 -16.67 -6.03 -4.69
CA ILE A 212 -15.67 -7.08 -4.46
C ILE A 212 -15.61 -7.54 -3.00
N ALA A 213 -16.10 -6.72 -2.06
CA ALA A 213 -16.21 -7.09 -0.66
C ALA A 213 -17.36 -6.33 0.01
N TYR A 214 -18.08 -7.00 0.91
CA TYR A 214 -19.14 -6.42 1.72
C TYR A 214 -18.71 -6.38 3.17
N SER A 215 -18.92 -5.23 3.82
CA SER A 215 -18.69 -5.12 5.25
C SER A 215 -19.78 -5.91 5.99
N PRO A 216 -19.45 -6.75 6.99
CA PRO A 216 -20.45 -7.49 7.77
C PRO A 216 -21.47 -6.58 8.46
N THR A 217 -21.02 -5.40 8.88
CA THR A 217 -21.83 -4.34 9.49
C THR A 217 -21.50 -3.00 8.85
N ARG A 218 -22.41 -2.03 8.96
CA ARG A 218 -22.16 -0.68 8.43
C ARG A 218 -21.00 -0.04 9.20
N ILE A 219 -19.97 0.39 8.47
CA ILE A 219 -18.81 1.08 9.01
C ILE A 219 -19.20 2.54 9.29
N MET A 220 -19.11 2.92 10.56
CA MET A 220 -19.35 4.28 11.03
C MET A 220 -18.04 5.05 11.10
N VAL A 221 -18.11 6.39 11.16
CA VAL A 221 -16.91 7.22 11.33
C VAL A 221 -16.10 6.78 12.55
N ASN A 222 -16.78 6.41 13.64
CA ASN A 222 -16.17 5.89 14.86
C ASN A 222 -15.30 4.63 14.63
N ASP A 223 -15.58 3.83 13.61
CA ASP A 223 -14.86 2.58 13.34
C ASP A 223 -13.62 2.81 12.47
N THR A 224 -13.42 4.04 11.96
CA THR A 224 -12.30 4.41 11.08
C THR A 224 -11.10 4.93 11.87
N ASP A 225 -9.92 4.95 11.24
CA ASP A 225 -8.72 5.55 11.83
C ASP A 225 -8.90 7.06 12.08
N ASN A 226 -9.62 7.75 11.19
CA ASN A 226 -9.99 9.15 11.41
C ASN A 226 -10.89 9.30 12.65
N GLY A 227 -11.85 8.38 12.85
CA GLY A 227 -12.67 8.36 14.05
C GLY A 227 -11.87 8.15 15.32
N ARG A 228 -10.85 7.29 15.28
CA ARG A 228 -9.89 7.11 16.39
C ARG A 228 -9.15 8.40 16.70
N GLN A 229 -8.57 9.05 15.68
CA GLN A 229 -7.88 10.33 15.85
C GLN A 229 -8.80 11.41 16.45
N LEU A 230 -10.05 11.49 16.00
CA LEU A 230 -11.03 12.44 16.55
C LEU A 230 -11.36 12.13 18.02
N ARG A 231 -11.48 10.86 18.40
CA ARG A 231 -11.68 10.49 19.82
C ARG A 231 -10.49 10.86 20.69
N ASP A 232 -9.28 10.60 20.21
CA ASP A 232 -8.04 10.94 20.93
C ASP A 232 -7.96 12.47 21.13
N GLN A 233 -8.26 13.26 20.08
CA GLN A 233 -8.35 14.72 20.19
C GLN A 233 -9.42 15.20 21.18
N ILE A 234 -10.60 14.58 21.18
CA ILE A 234 -11.65 14.90 22.15
C ILE A 234 -11.17 14.61 23.58
N ALA A 235 -10.48 13.49 23.80
CA ALA A 235 -9.94 13.12 25.10
C ALA A 235 -8.90 14.15 25.58
N ASP A 236 -7.93 14.51 24.73
CA ASP A 236 -6.91 15.51 25.03
C ASP A 236 -7.53 16.88 25.38
N LEU A 237 -8.50 17.34 24.58
CA LEU A 237 -9.19 18.61 24.82
C LEU A 237 -10.02 18.57 26.12
N THR A 238 -10.62 17.43 26.44
CA THR A 238 -11.39 17.24 27.67
C THR A 238 -10.48 17.27 28.89
N GLU A 239 -9.30 16.66 28.82
CA GLU A 239 -8.28 16.74 29.87
C GLU A 239 -7.77 18.16 30.05
N LEU A 240 -7.44 18.84 28.95
CA LEU A 240 -7.01 20.24 28.97
C LEU A 240 -8.06 21.14 29.64
N ALA A 241 -9.33 20.99 29.27
CA ALA A 241 -10.42 21.75 29.86
C ALA A 241 -10.54 21.53 31.38
N LYS A 242 -10.40 20.28 31.85
CA LYS A 242 -10.40 19.96 33.30
C LYS A 242 -9.24 20.62 34.03
N ILE A 243 -8.04 20.62 33.45
CA ILE A 243 -6.85 21.28 34.03
C ILE A 243 -7.10 22.79 34.14
N TYR A 244 -7.60 23.42 33.08
CA TYR A 244 -7.91 24.85 33.10
C TYR A 244 -8.96 25.22 34.15
N GLN A 245 -10.04 24.44 34.27
CA GLN A 245 -11.06 24.67 35.28
C GLN A 245 -10.51 24.51 36.70
N SER A 246 -9.71 23.46 36.94
CA SER A 246 -9.11 23.18 38.25
C SER A 246 -8.11 24.26 38.66
N ASN A 247 -7.24 24.68 37.73
CA ASN A 247 -6.27 25.76 37.99
C ASN A 247 -6.97 27.12 38.16
N HIS A 248 -8.07 27.37 37.44
CA HIS A 248 -8.83 28.60 37.64
C HIS A 248 -9.50 28.65 39.02
N LEU A 249 -10.06 27.53 39.50
CA LEU A 249 -10.62 27.42 40.85
C LEU A 249 -9.55 27.63 41.93
N MET A 250 -8.37 27.03 41.77
CA MET A 250 -7.24 27.23 42.68
C MET A 250 -6.80 28.71 42.73
N MET A 251 -6.73 29.41 41.61
CA MET A 251 -6.38 30.84 41.58
C MET A 251 -7.43 31.75 42.23
N GLN A 252 -8.71 31.38 42.18
CA GLN A 252 -9.78 32.13 42.87
C GLN A 252 -9.70 31.93 44.39
N ASP A 253 -9.35 30.73 44.85
CA ASP A 253 -9.16 30.45 46.28
C ASP A 253 -7.91 31.14 46.86
N THR A 254 -6.82 31.26 46.10
CA THR A 254 -5.63 32.01 46.54
C THR A 254 -5.93 33.50 46.71
N LYS A 255 -6.67 34.12 45.76
CA LYS A 255 -7.08 35.53 45.88
C LYS A 255 -8.00 35.80 47.07
N LYS A 256 -8.85 34.83 47.45
CA LYS A 256 -9.70 34.93 48.66
C LYS A 256 -8.90 34.81 49.96
N ARG A 257 -7.78 34.10 49.96
CA ARG A 257 -6.90 33.97 51.15
C ARG A 257 -5.99 35.16 51.37
N GLU A 258 -5.64 35.91 50.34
CA GLU A 258 -4.84 37.15 50.45
C GLU A 258 -5.67 38.38 50.89
N THR A 259 -7.00 38.23 51.04
CA THR A 259 -7.92 39.33 51.42
C THR A 259 -8.43 39.25 52.87
N PHE A 260 -7.78 38.46 53.73
CA PHE A 260 -8.02 38.43 55.18
C PHE A 260 -6.76 38.76 55.97
#